data_AF-A0A0N5BBT9-F1
#
_entry.id   AF-A0A0N5BBT9-F1
#
_cell.length_a   1.000
_cell.length_b   1.000
_cell.length_c   1.000
_cell.angle_alpha   90.00
_cell.angle_beta   90.00
_cell.angle_gamma   90.00
#
_symmetry.space_group_name_H-M   'P 1'
#
loop_
_entity.id
_entity.type
_entity.pdbx_description
1 polymer ?
#
loop_
_entity_poly.entity_id
_entity_poly.type
_entity_poly.pdbx_seq_one_letter_code
_entity_poly.pdbx_strand_id
1 'polypeptide(L)'
;MFLAILHFNEKYLLPGTTIRTDCWKAYAQLGRYGYIHETVNHSLHFRYPETRVHTNTIEGTWLGVKLGIPLWCRNREVIDDYLWGFVWKRINMRRLLKR
;
A
#
# COMPACT_ATOMS: atom_id res chain seq x y z
N MET A 1 6.43 4.81 11.32
CA MET A 1 6.08 5.67 10.17
C MET A 1 4.57 5.67 10.04
N PHE A 2 3.88 6.46 10.85
CA PHE A 2 2.47 6.18 11.16
C PHE A 2 1.56 7.41 11.27
N LEU A 3 2.12 8.61 11.51
CA LEU A 3 1.38 9.87 11.43
C LEU A 3 1.35 10.46 10.00
N ALA A 4 2.22 9.97 9.09
CA ALA A 4 2.34 10.50 7.74
C ALA A 4 1.21 10.07 6.78
N ILE A 5 0.46 9.01 7.09
CA ILE A 5 -0.55 8.45 6.18
C ILE A 5 -1.84 9.30 6.19
N LEU A 6 -2.25 9.83 7.35
CA LEU A 6 -3.48 10.62 7.46
C LEU A 6 -3.39 11.95 6.67
N HIS A 7 -2.27 12.67 6.79
CA HIS A 7 -2.08 13.94 6.08
C HIS A 7 -1.86 13.76 4.57
N PHE A 8 -1.29 12.62 4.15
CA PHE A 8 -1.21 12.26 2.74
C PHE A 8 -2.62 12.08 2.13
N ASN A 9 -3.51 11.43 2.87
CA ASN A 9 -4.83 11.07 2.35
C ASN A 9 -5.66 12.31 2.00
N GLU A 10 -5.70 13.35 2.84
CA GLU A 10 -6.51 14.56 2.57
C GLU A 10 -6.08 15.35 1.32
N LYS A 11 -4.79 15.28 0.96
CA LYS A 11 -4.26 15.99 -0.22
C LYS A 11 -4.49 15.24 -1.53
N TYR A 12 -4.57 13.91 -1.48
CA TYR A 12 -4.54 13.06 -2.67
C TYR A 12 -5.78 12.17 -2.85
N LEU A 13 -6.64 12.05 -1.84
CA LEU A 13 -7.86 11.24 -1.88
C LEU A 13 -9.08 12.14 -1.80
N LEU A 14 -10.09 11.80 -2.60
CA LEU A 14 -11.37 12.50 -2.57
C LEU A 14 -12.27 11.86 -1.50
N PRO A 15 -13.15 12.65 -0.85
CA PRO A 15 -14.22 12.10 -0.01
C PRO A 15 -15.04 11.05 -0.80
N GLY A 16 -15.48 9.99 -0.13
CA GLY A 16 -16.18 8.86 -0.73
C GLY A 16 -15.25 7.78 -1.32
N THR A 17 -13.93 8.01 -1.36
CA THR A 17 -12.97 6.96 -1.78
C THR A 17 -13.02 5.77 -0.83
N THR A 18 -13.07 4.56 -1.38
CA THR A 18 -12.95 3.31 -0.62
C THR A 18 -11.49 3.01 -0.29
N ILE A 19 -11.16 2.96 0.99
CA ILE A 19 -9.84 2.60 1.50
C ILE A 19 -9.95 1.22 2.17
N ARG A 20 -9.08 0.29 1.74
CA ARG A 20 -8.98 -1.07 2.27
C ARG A 20 -7.69 -1.23 3.07
N THR A 21 -7.79 -1.49 4.36
CA THR A 21 -6.61 -1.70 5.24
C THR A 21 -6.79 -2.91 6.14
N ASP A 22 -5.73 -3.26 6.87
CA ASP A 22 -5.85 -4.12 8.05
C ASP A 22 -6.64 -3.42 9.17
N CYS A 23 -7.00 -4.17 10.21
CA CYS A 23 -7.70 -3.66 11.40
C CYS A 23 -6.81 -2.85 12.35
N TRP A 24 -5.78 -2.17 11.85
CA TRP A 24 -4.88 -1.43 12.73
C TRP A 24 -5.51 -0.13 13.26
N LYS A 25 -5.36 0.13 14.57
CA LYS A 25 -6.08 1.17 15.31
C LYS A 25 -5.91 2.58 14.74
N ALA A 26 -4.77 2.88 14.11
CA ALA A 26 -4.53 4.19 13.49
C ALA A 26 -5.48 4.48 12.31
N TYR A 27 -5.99 3.45 11.64
CA TYR A 27 -6.92 3.60 10.50
C TYR A 27 -8.38 3.74 10.92
N ALA A 28 -8.72 3.52 12.20
CA ALA A 28 -10.10 3.60 12.69
C ALA A 28 -10.74 4.99 12.50
N GLN A 29 -9.94 6.04 12.29
CA GLN A 29 -10.42 7.40 12.10
C GLN A 29 -10.74 7.72 10.63
N LEU A 30 -10.40 6.86 9.66
CA LEU A 30 -10.60 7.14 8.22
C LEU A 30 -12.04 7.49 7.86
N GLY A 31 -13.02 6.84 8.50
CA GLY A 31 -14.45 7.17 8.29
C GLY A 31 -14.81 8.61 8.69
N ARG A 32 -14.10 9.22 9.65
CA ARG A 32 -14.34 10.62 10.07
C ARG A 32 -13.90 11.63 9.03
N TYR A 33 -12.99 11.26 8.14
CA TYR A 33 -12.51 12.09 7.04
C TYR A 33 -13.36 11.93 5.75
N GLY A 34 -14.50 11.24 5.84
CA GLY A 34 -15.41 11.02 4.70
C GLY A 34 -14.98 9.89 3.76
N TYR A 35 -14.04 9.03 4.16
CA TYR A 35 -13.67 7.85 3.39
C TYR A 35 -14.54 6.64 3.73
N ILE A 36 -14.78 5.77 2.76
CA ILE A 36 -15.41 4.46 3.00
C ILE A 36 -14.30 3.51 3.45
N HIS A 37 -14.30 3.11 4.73
CA HIS A 37 -13.25 2.26 5.27
C HIS A 37 -13.70 0.81 5.35
N GLU A 38 -13.04 -0.05 4.56
CA GLU A 38 -13.20 -1.50 4.61
C GLU A 38 -11.96 -2.11 5.29
N THR A 39 -12.16 -3.04 6.22
CA THR A 39 -11.07 -3.65 6.98
C THR A 39 -10.97 -5.15 6.76
N VAL A 40 -9.76 -5.67 6.83
CA VAL A 40 -9.48 -7.12 6.86
C VAL A 40 -8.94 -7.48 8.23
N ASN A 41 -9.67 -8.35 8.93
CA ASN A 41 -9.19 -8.93 10.18
C ASN A 41 -8.44 -10.24 9.89
N HIS A 42 -7.11 -10.17 9.79
CA HIS A 42 -6.25 -11.33 9.53
C HIS A 42 -6.27 -12.40 10.63
N SER A 43 -6.71 -12.07 11.84
CA SER A 43 -6.87 -13.07 12.92
C SER A 43 -8.14 -13.90 12.77
N LEU A 44 -9.14 -13.40 12.05
CA LEU A 44 -10.43 -14.08 11.85
C LEU A 44 -10.52 -14.71 10.45
N HIS A 45 -10.04 -13.99 9.43
CA HIS A 45 -10.24 -14.37 8.04
C HIS A 45 -9.03 -14.01 7.17
N PHE A 46 -8.54 -14.96 6.37
CA PHE A 46 -7.52 -14.70 5.33
C PHE A 46 -8.08 -13.86 4.16
N ARG A 47 -9.39 -13.98 3.91
CA ARG A 47 -10.17 -13.16 2.98
C ARG A 47 -11.53 -12.97 3.60
N TYR A 48 -12.02 -11.73 3.67
CA TYR A 48 -13.33 -11.48 4.27
C TYR A 48 -14.42 -12.17 3.42
N PRO A 49 -15.21 -13.10 3.98
CA PRO A 49 -16.03 -14.02 3.19
C PRO A 49 -17.17 -13.31 2.43
N GLU A 50 -17.75 -12.27 3.01
CA GLU A 50 -18.92 -11.57 2.45
C GLU A 50 -18.52 -10.48 1.43
N THR A 51 -17.59 -9.61 1.81
CA THR A 51 -17.15 -8.47 0.99
C THR A 51 -16.02 -8.82 0.03
N ARG A 52 -15.42 -10.02 0.17
CA ARG A 52 -14.28 -10.51 -0.61
C ARG A 52 -13.01 -9.66 -0.51
N VAL A 53 -12.98 -8.71 0.44
CA VAL A 53 -11.87 -7.78 0.65
C VAL A 53 -10.63 -8.53 1.14
N HIS A 54 -9.48 -8.18 0.56
CA HIS A 54 -8.17 -8.71 0.93
C HIS A 54 -7.07 -7.68 0.67
N THR A 55 -5.94 -7.82 1.36
CA THR A 55 -4.73 -6.99 1.22
C THR A 55 -3.59 -7.70 0.49
N ASN A 56 -3.79 -8.94 0.04
CA ASN A 56 -2.76 -9.79 -0.57
C ASN A 56 -2.00 -9.11 -1.73
N THR A 57 -2.70 -8.31 -2.56
CA THR A 57 -2.07 -7.60 -3.69
C THR A 57 -1.05 -6.56 -3.23
N ILE A 58 -1.36 -5.81 -2.18
CA ILE A 58 -0.43 -4.80 -1.65
C ILE A 58 0.70 -5.46 -0.86
N GLU A 59 0.43 -6.55 -0.15
CA GLU A 59 1.43 -7.37 0.53
C GLU A 59 2.45 -7.97 -0.45
N GLY A 60 1.97 -8.60 -1.52
CA GLY A 60 2.82 -9.15 -2.58
C GLY A 60 3.63 -8.07 -3.31
N THR A 61 3.03 -6.89 -3.51
CA THR A 61 3.76 -5.72 -4.04
C THR A 61 4.90 -5.31 -3.12
N TRP A 62 4.65 -5.20 -1.81
CA TRP A 62 5.67 -4.85 -0.84
C TRP A 62 6.77 -5.91 -0.73
N LEU A 63 6.43 -7.19 -0.84
CA LEU A 63 7.42 -8.26 -0.91
C LEU A 63 8.35 -8.06 -2.12
N GLY A 64 7.79 -7.80 -3.30
CA GLY A 64 8.56 -7.53 -4.52
C GLY A 64 9.52 -6.33 -4.37
N VAL A 65 9.06 -5.25 -3.74
CA VAL A 65 9.93 -4.09 -3.41
C VAL A 65 11.07 -4.53 -2.49
N LYS A 66 10.77 -5.18 -1.36
CA LYS A 66 11.77 -5.56 -0.36
C LYS A 66 12.83 -6.51 -0.91
N LEU A 67 12.44 -7.44 -1.78
CA LEU A 67 13.36 -8.36 -2.45
C LEU A 67 14.27 -7.66 -3.45
N GLY A 68 13.81 -6.57 -4.08
CA GLY A 68 14.60 -5.77 -5.01
C GLY A 68 15.62 -4.83 -4.35
N ILE A 69 15.62 -4.71 -3.01
CA ILE A 69 16.47 -3.78 -2.27
C ILE A 69 17.50 -4.55 -1.44
N PRO A 70 18.81 -4.43 -1.76
CA PRO A 70 19.88 -5.02 -0.97
C PRO A 70 19.85 -4.56 0.48
N LEU A 71 20.28 -5.42 1.42
CA LEU A 71 20.22 -5.13 2.85
C LEU A 71 20.95 -3.83 3.23
N TRP A 72 22.13 -3.59 2.66
CA TRP A 72 22.93 -2.38 2.91
C TRP A 72 22.33 -1.10 2.30
N CYS A 73 21.36 -1.22 1.40
CA CYS A 73 20.63 -0.11 0.79
C CYS A 73 19.30 0.19 1.48
N ARG A 74 19.01 -0.45 2.64
CA ARG A 74 17.78 -0.19 3.42
C ARG A 74 17.97 0.96 4.40
N ASN A 75 18.43 2.09 3.90
CA ASN A 75 18.63 3.32 4.66
C ASN A 75 17.84 4.47 4.01
N ARG A 76 17.58 5.54 4.77
CA ARG A 76 16.73 6.64 4.30
C ARG A 76 17.32 7.45 3.14
N GLU A 77 18.63 7.38 2.94
CA GLU A 77 19.32 8.19 1.93
C GLU A 77 19.12 7.62 0.53
N VAL A 78 19.01 6.30 0.39
CA VAL A 78 18.96 5.63 -0.91
C VAL A 78 17.64 4.91 -1.20
N ILE A 79 16.78 4.71 -0.20
CA ILE A 79 15.54 3.92 -0.36
C ILE A 79 14.62 4.49 -1.45
N ASP A 80 14.57 5.82 -1.58
CA ASP A 80 13.69 6.50 -2.52
C ASP A 80 14.05 6.17 -3.98
N ASP A 81 15.33 6.09 -4.32
CA ASP A 81 15.79 5.73 -5.67
C ASP A 81 15.36 4.30 -6.05
N TYR A 82 15.41 3.37 -5.10
CA TYR A 82 14.94 2.01 -5.31
C TYR A 82 13.42 1.94 -5.47
N LEU A 83 12.67 2.72 -4.69
CA LEU A 83 11.22 2.82 -4.82
C LEU A 83 10.83 3.40 -6.18
N TRP A 84 11.47 4.49 -6.60
CA TRP A 84 11.27 5.10 -7.92
C TRP A 84 11.61 4.12 -9.04
N GLY A 85 12.76 3.45 -8.95
CA GLY A 85 13.16 2.43 -9.93
C GLY A 85 12.16 1.28 -10.03
N PHE A 86 11.61 0.82 -8.89
CA PHE A 86 10.58 -0.21 -8.86
C PHE A 86 9.28 0.24 -9.54
N VAL A 87 8.79 1.44 -9.19
CA VAL A 87 7.57 2.02 -9.78
C VAL A 87 7.75 2.22 -11.29
N TRP A 88 8.87 2.79 -11.70
CA TRP A 88 9.18 3.04 -13.11
C TRP A 88 9.21 1.75 -13.93
N LYS A 89 9.86 0.69 -13.42
CA LYS A 89 9.89 -0.63 -14.06
C LYS A 89 8.48 -1.21 -14.22
N ARG A 90 7.61 -1.06 -13.22
CA ARG A 90 6.23 -1.55 -13.27
C ARG A 90 5.40 -0.81 -14.32
N ILE A 91 5.53 0.51 -14.43
CA ILE A 91 4.83 1.32 -15.44
C ILE A 91 5.35 1.01 -16.86
N ASN A 92 6.66 0.84 -17.02
CA ASN A 92 7.30 0.68 -18.33
C ASN A 92 7.53 -0.78 -18.73
N MET A 93 7.02 -1.76 -17.98
CA MET A 93 7.28 -3.19 -18.20
C MET A 93 6.98 -3.64 -19.64
N ARG A 94 5.90 -3.14 -20.24
CA ARG A 94 5.51 -3.46 -21.63
C ARG A 94 6.47 -2.91 -22.69
N ARG A 95 7.26 -1.88 -22.38
CA ARG A 95 8.29 -1.33 -23.29
C ARG A 95 9.58 -2.14 -23.25
N LEU A 96 9.88 -2.78 -22.11
CA LEU A 96 11.08 -3.59 -21.92
C LEU A 96 10.98 -4.97 -22.60
N LEU A 97 9.76 -5.50 -22.73
CA LEU A 97 9.48 -6.83 -23.29
C LEU A 97 9.39 -6.86 -24.84
N LYS A 98 9.54 -5.73 -25.53
CA LYS A 98 9.49 -5.63 -27.00
C LYS A 98 10.89 -5.62 -27.65
N ARG A 99 11.89 -6.17 -26.97
CA ARG A 99 13.24 -6.36 -27.51
C ARG A 99 13.44 -7.79 -27.98
#